data_AF-A0A0S8E2H4-F1
#
_entry.id   AF-A0A0S8E2H4-F1
#
_cell.length_a   1.000
_cell.length_b   1.000
_cell.length_c   1.000
_cell.angle_alpha   90.00
_cell.angle_beta   90.00
_cell.angle_gamma   90.00
#
_symmetry.space_group_name_H-M   'P 1'
#
loop_
_entity.id
_entity.type
_entity.pdbx_description
1 polymer ?
#
loop_
_entity_poly.entity_id
_entity_poly.type
_entity_poly.pdbx_seq_one_letter_code
_entity_poly.pdbx_strand_id
1 'polypeptide(L)'
;PQKSIRKVSDPAYDGFKYFHDFRLDVLSWKLGGYVDDHTGSTDQARRSGFLELAPGRLNIAGELSRPATGDPWLLNQLIREITTFYDVSAHSLHLSFQLRKRQVDTQKILPLPFVKCLLVLGGGPERKRTGGLWVSRMGYDEIKQYEYGEELVFARTSKRRWYLGEDEIANRPPAQAITHVQQYKFIRLKKGANYEPLIMCLKGLQLAYNPGDYLTSEQLRANPRLQRQYAELKRWAAEPTEISGQTIKRFVKMVREGLMNEGHHKPVHKLHYIDWILSAIDTQLRMFNRQLKDAPPGIDRP
;
A
#
# COMPACT_ATOMS: atom_id res chain seq x y z
N PRO A 1 15.13 0.11 9.89
CA PRO A 1 14.09 0.47 10.90
C PRO A 1 14.58 1.31 12.10
N GLN A 2 15.89 1.62 12.25
CA GLN A 2 16.41 2.30 13.45
C GLN A 2 16.09 3.81 13.57
N LYS A 3 15.43 4.44 12.59
CA LYS A 3 15.05 5.87 12.68
C LYS A 3 13.59 6.15 13.06
N SER A 4 12.70 5.16 13.07
CA SER A 4 11.37 5.30 13.69
C SER A 4 11.41 5.21 15.22
N ILE A 5 12.55 4.80 15.80
CA ILE A 5 12.83 4.75 17.25
C ILE A 5 13.88 5.81 17.65
N ARG A 6 13.99 6.94 16.92
CA ARG A 6 14.32 8.15 17.69
C ARG A 6 13.04 8.45 18.44
N LYS A 7 13.09 8.39 19.77
CA LYS A 7 12.05 8.85 20.71
C LYS A 7 11.73 10.32 20.42
N VAL A 8 11.05 10.58 19.31
CA VAL A 8 10.34 11.81 19.08
C VAL A 8 9.17 11.67 20.03
N SER A 9 9.29 12.36 21.16
CA SER A 9 8.18 12.51 22.10
C SER A 9 7.01 13.03 21.28
N ASP A 10 5.93 12.26 21.18
CA ASP A 10 4.66 12.74 20.64
C ASP A 10 3.98 13.51 21.77
N PRO A 11 4.02 14.85 21.76
CA PRO A 11 3.50 15.63 22.88
C PRO A 11 1.97 15.59 22.96
N ALA A 12 1.29 15.19 21.88
CA ALA A 12 -0.16 15.21 21.81
C ALA A 12 -0.76 13.88 22.30
N TYR A 13 -0.24 12.74 21.82
CA TYR A 13 -0.84 11.43 22.10
C TYR A 13 0.10 10.44 22.81
N ASP A 14 1.35 10.81 23.11
CA ASP A 14 2.37 9.94 23.75
C ASP A 14 2.49 8.56 23.05
N GLY A 15 2.42 8.57 21.71
CA GLY A 15 2.44 7.37 20.89
C GLY A 15 1.27 6.41 21.21
N PHE A 16 0.10 6.95 21.56
CA PHE A 16 -1.09 6.17 21.92
C PHE A 16 -0.87 5.19 23.09
N LYS A 17 0.08 5.47 23.98
CA LYS A 17 0.37 4.64 25.16
C LYS A 17 -0.85 4.30 26.03
N TYR A 18 -1.83 5.21 26.06
CA TYR A 18 -3.06 5.10 26.84
C TYR A 18 -4.26 4.58 26.02
N PHE A 19 -4.03 3.97 24.84
CA PHE A 19 -5.09 3.52 23.92
C PHE A 19 -6.15 2.64 24.59
N HIS A 20 -5.72 1.63 25.36
CA HIS A 20 -6.63 0.75 26.11
C HIS A 20 -7.20 1.41 27.37
N ASP A 21 -6.44 2.29 28.03
CA ASP A 21 -6.89 3.03 29.23
C ASP A 21 -8.10 3.91 28.90
N PHE A 22 -8.13 4.51 27.69
CA PHE A 22 -9.27 5.28 27.17
C PHE A 22 -10.29 4.45 26.37
N ARG A 23 -10.16 3.11 26.36
CA ARG A 23 -11.06 2.18 25.64
C ARG A 23 -11.19 2.49 24.15
N LEU A 24 -10.13 3.02 23.52
CA LEU A 24 -10.14 3.35 22.11
C LEU A 24 -10.25 2.10 21.22
N ASP A 25 -9.79 0.94 21.69
CA ASP A 25 -10.01 -0.37 21.07
C ASP A 25 -11.51 -0.68 20.92
N VAL A 26 -12.29 -0.38 21.95
CA VAL A 26 -13.75 -0.53 21.92
C VAL A 26 -14.37 0.58 21.08
N LEU A 27 -13.97 1.84 21.24
CA LEU A 27 -14.61 2.95 20.50
C LEU A 27 -14.33 2.90 18.99
N SER A 28 -13.20 2.34 18.59
CA SER A 28 -12.79 2.20 17.18
C SER A 28 -13.08 0.82 16.58
N TRP A 29 -13.84 -0.05 17.27
CA TRP A 29 -14.02 -1.46 16.89
C TRP A 29 -14.49 -1.65 15.44
N LYS A 30 -15.37 -0.79 14.93
CA LYS A 30 -15.88 -0.84 13.54
C LYS A 30 -14.81 -0.54 12.50
N LEU A 31 -13.80 0.24 12.89
CA LEU A 31 -12.65 0.59 12.06
C LEU A 31 -11.45 -0.33 12.32
N GLY A 32 -11.59 -1.32 13.21
CA GLY A 32 -10.52 -2.26 13.56
C GLY A 32 -9.29 -1.55 14.12
N GLY A 33 -9.47 -0.56 14.99
CA GLY A 33 -8.37 0.27 15.49
C GLY A 33 -7.46 -0.45 16.48
N TYR A 34 -6.15 -0.21 16.37
CA TYR A 34 -5.12 -0.74 17.27
C TYR A 34 -3.84 0.07 17.25
N VAL A 35 -2.93 -0.24 18.18
CA VAL A 35 -1.58 0.32 18.22
C VAL A 35 -0.62 -0.63 17.51
N ASP A 36 0.02 -0.16 16.44
CA ASP A 36 1.14 -0.86 15.79
C ASP A 36 2.47 -0.31 16.32
N ASP A 37 3.18 -1.14 17.07
CA ASP A 37 4.53 -0.87 17.60
C ASP A 37 5.63 -1.63 16.85
N HIS A 38 5.25 -2.31 15.75
CA HIS A 38 6.12 -3.18 14.94
C HIS A 38 6.78 -4.35 15.68
N THR A 39 6.36 -4.66 16.92
CA THR A 39 6.84 -5.83 17.67
C THR A 39 6.05 -7.10 17.33
N GLY A 40 4.88 -6.94 16.70
CA GLY A 40 3.95 -8.03 16.44
C GLY A 40 3.18 -8.52 17.68
N SER A 41 3.41 -7.91 18.85
CA SER A 41 2.69 -8.27 20.07
C SER A 41 1.23 -7.78 20.01
N THR A 42 0.32 -8.60 20.54
CA THR A 42 -1.10 -8.26 20.73
C THR A 42 -1.42 -7.95 22.20
N ASP A 43 -0.40 -7.85 23.06
CA ASP A 43 -0.57 -7.58 24.49
C ASP A 43 -1.21 -6.20 24.72
N GLN A 44 -2.11 -6.09 25.68
CA GLN A 44 -2.83 -4.86 26.02
C GLN A 44 -2.02 -3.94 26.95
N ALA A 45 -0.77 -4.30 27.25
CA ALA A 45 0.15 -3.44 28.00
C ALA A 45 0.28 -2.04 27.36
N ARG A 46 0.69 -1.06 28.17
CA ARG A 46 0.92 0.34 27.77
C ARG A 46 2.08 0.47 26.77
N ARG A 47 1.80 0.20 25.50
CA ARG A 47 2.76 0.22 24.39
C ARG A 47 2.63 1.52 23.62
N SER A 48 3.76 2.08 23.21
CA SER A 48 3.81 3.29 22.37
C SER A 48 4.05 2.89 20.92
N GLY A 49 3.19 3.36 20.01
CA GLY A 49 3.24 3.05 18.60
C GLY A 49 2.34 3.97 17.76
N PHE A 50 2.05 3.55 16.54
CA PHE A 50 1.16 4.26 15.63
C PHE A 50 -0.29 3.83 15.84
N LEU A 51 -1.22 4.79 15.76
CA LEU A 51 -2.63 4.46 15.58
C LEU A 51 -2.83 3.88 14.18
N GLU A 52 -3.19 2.60 14.10
CA GLU A 52 -3.61 1.95 12.87
C GLU A 52 -5.13 1.72 12.89
N LEU A 53 -5.77 2.04 11.77
CA LEU A 53 -7.18 1.73 11.52
C LEU A 53 -7.23 0.78 10.33
N ALA A 54 -7.87 -0.38 10.52
CA ALA A 54 -7.97 -1.44 9.53
C ALA A 54 -9.44 -1.79 9.22
N PRO A 55 -10.17 -0.94 8.48
CA PRO A 55 -11.54 -1.26 8.07
C PRO A 55 -11.62 -2.62 7.38
N GLY A 56 -12.56 -3.45 7.83
CA GLY A 56 -12.70 -4.84 7.37
C GLY A 56 -11.90 -5.86 8.18
N ARG A 57 -10.97 -5.46 9.05
CA ARG A 57 -10.36 -6.36 10.04
C ARG A 57 -11.25 -6.41 11.28
N LEU A 58 -11.83 -7.59 11.55
CA LEU A 58 -12.76 -7.80 12.66
C LEU A 58 -12.07 -8.29 13.93
N ASN A 59 -10.95 -9.00 13.79
CA ASN A 59 -10.12 -9.43 14.92
C ASN A 59 -8.65 -9.50 14.50
N ILE A 60 -7.78 -8.86 15.27
CA ILE A 60 -6.34 -8.79 15.01
C ILE A 60 -5.66 -10.11 15.32
N ALA A 61 -5.88 -10.65 16.52
CA ALA A 61 -5.29 -11.90 17.00
C ALA A 61 -5.76 -13.12 16.19
N GLY A 62 -7.01 -13.10 15.73
CA GLY A 62 -7.57 -14.17 14.89
C GLY A 62 -7.32 -14.01 13.39
N GLU A 63 -6.65 -12.94 12.95
CA GLU A 63 -6.54 -12.55 11.53
C GLU A 63 -7.87 -12.60 10.76
N LEU A 64 -8.97 -12.30 11.46
CA LEU A 64 -10.32 -12.34 10.92
C LEU A 64 -10.55 -11.07 10.12
N SER A 65 -10.85 -11.19 8.84
CA SER A 65 -11.20 -10.05 8.01
C SER A 65 -12.31 -10.34 7.00
N ARG A 66 -13.00 -9.27 6.61
CA ARG A 66 -13.97 -9.21 5.51
C ARG A 66 -13.64 -8.02 4.61
N PRO A 67 -13.98 -8.07 3.31
CA PRO A 67 -13.82 -6.91 2.44
C PRO A 67 -14.57 -5.71 3.01
N ALA A 68 -13.89 -4.56 3.15
CA ALA A 68 -14.53 -3.33 3.59
C ALA A 68 -15.57 -2.84 2.56
N THR A 69 -15.26 -2.95 1.27
CA THR A 69 -16.15 -2.66 0.15
C THR A 69 -15.56 -3.23 -1.15
N GLY A 70 -16.41 -3.45 -2.16
CA GLY A 70 -15.99 -3.71 -3.55
C GLY A 70 -15.92 -2.44 -4.42
N ASP A 71 -16.38 -1.30 -3.90
CA ASP A 71 -16.48 -0.02 -4.59
C ASP A 71 -15.29 0.89 -4.28
N PRO A 72 -14.44 1.22 -5.27
CA PRO A 72 -13.30 2.13 -5.12
C PRO A 72 -13.67 3.54 -4.65
N TRP A 73 -14.83 4.07 -5.08
CA TRP A 73 -15.27 5.41 -4.70
C TRP A 73 -15.65 5.44 -3.23
N LEU A 74 -16.41 4.44 -2.76
CA LEU A 74 -16.79 4.33 -1.36
C LEU A 74 -15.55 4.13 -0.47
N LEU A 75 -14.57 3.32 -0.92
CA LEU A 75 -13.31 3.15 -0.19
C LEU A 75 -12.52 4.46 -0.10
N ASN A 76 -12.47 5.24 -1.18
CA ASN A 76 -11.84 6.56 -1.16
C ASN A 76 -12.54 7.53 -0.20
N GLN A 77 -13.88 7.57 -0.18
CA GLN A 77 -14.61 8.40 0.79
C GLN A 77 -14.30 7.94 2.22
N LEU A 78 -14.30 6.64 2.51
CA LEU A 78 -13.96 6.13 3.84
C LEU A 78 -12.56 6.56 4.29
N ILE A 79 -11.55 6.47 3.41
CA ILE A 79 -10.18 6.93 3.70
C ILE A 79 -10.16 8.44 4.01
N ARG A 80 -10.88 9.24 3.21
CA ARG A 80 -10.94 10.70 3.39
C ARG A 80 -11.65 11.10 4.68
N GLU A 81 -12.76 10.46 5.01
CA GLU A 81 -13.49 10.74 6.24
C GLU A 81 -12.68 10.34 7.47
N ILE A 82 -12.01 9.17 7.45
CA ILE A 82 -11.12 8.75 8.54
C ILE A 82 -9.99 9.76 8.75
N THR A 83 -9.29 10.17 7.68
CA THR A 83 -8.19 11.15 7.79
C THR A 83 -8.65 12.57 8.12
N THR A 84 -9.93 12.86 7.99
CA THR A 84 -10.52 14.14 8.36
C THR A 84 -10.98 14.14 9.81
N PHE A 85 -11.58 13.05 10.26
CA PHE A 85 -12.15 12.90 11.60
C PHE A 85 -11.08 12.82 12.70
N TYR A 86 -10.04 12.01 12.49
CA TYR A 86 -8.96 11.89 13.47
C TYR A 86 -7.93 13.00 13.28
N ASP A 87 -7.64 13.74 14.35
CA ASP A 87 -6.59 14.76 14.38
C ASP A 87 -5.20 14.13 14.58
N VAL A 88 -4.91 13.12 13.77
CA VAL A 88 -3.65 12.36 13.81
C VAL A 88 -2.96 12.53 12.47
N SER A 89 -1.66 12.79 12.49
CA SER A 89 -0.88 12.95 11.28
C SER A 89 -0.90 11.65 10.45
N ALA A 90 -1.49 11.73 9.26
CA ALA A 90 -1.54 10.62 8.33
C ALA A 90 -0.13 10.17 7.92
N HIS A 91 0.13 8.86 8.03
CA HIS A 91 1.46 8.31 7.76
C HIS A 91 1.49 7.35 6.56
N SER A 92 0.74 6.26 6.59
CA SER A 92 0.78 5.22 5.56
C SER A 92 -0.60 4.63 5.30
N LEU A 93 -0.81 4.14 4.08
CA LEU A 93 -2.03 3.46 3.66
C LEU A 93 -1.67 2.07 3.18
N HIS A 94 -2.39 1.06 3.68
CA HIS A 94 -2.29 -0.30 3.20
C HIS A 94 -3.58 -0.66 2.44
N LEU A 95 -3.44 -1.11 1.19
CA LEU A 95 -4.58 -1.56 0.38
C LEU A 95 -4.50 -3.08 0.19
N SER A 96 -5.58 -3.78 0.52
CA SER A 96 -5.68 -5.22 0.42
C SER A 96 -6.71 -5.64 -0.61
N PHE A 97 -6.33 -6.57 -1.49
CA PHE A 97 -7.19 -7.13 -2.52
C PHE A 97 -7.32 -8.63 -2.33
N GLN A 98 -8.55 -9.14 -2.34
CA GLN A 98 -8.81 -10.57 -2.32
C GLN A 98 -8.34 -11.21 -3.62
N LEU A 99 -7.52 -12.25 -3.54
CA LEU A 99 -7.04 -12.98 -4.70
C LEU A 99 -8.10 -13.98 -5.18
N ARG A 100 -8.11 -14.25 -6.49
CA ARG A 100 -8.88 -15.38 -7.05
C ARG A 100 -8.16 -16.68 -6.74
N LYS A 101 -8.88 -17.79 -6.59
CA LYS A 101 -8.28 -19.12 -6.36
C LYS A 101 -7.21 -19.47 -7.42
N ARG A 102 -7.49 -19.15 -8.69
CA ARG A 102 -6.54 -19.37 -9.80
C ARG A 102 -5.28 -18.49 -9.79
N GLN A 103 -5.28 -17.43 -8.98
CA GLN A 103 -4.17 -16.47 -8.87
C GLN A 103 -3.22 -16.81 -7.73
N VAL A 104 -3.66 -17.65 -6.78
CA VAL A 104 -2.81 -18.13 -5.69
C VAL A 104 -1.72 -19.04 -6.29
N ASP A 105 -0.50 -18.93 -5.77
CA ASP A 105 0.73 -19.63 -6.16
C ASP A 105 1.20 -19.44 -7.62
N THR A 106 0.54 -18.55 -8.37
CA THR A 106 0.92 -18.19 -9.75
C THR A 106 1.36 -16.72 -9.88
N GLN A 107 1.58 -16.06 -8.74
CA GLN A 107 1.94 -14.66 -8.70
C GLN A 107 3.35 -14.42 -9.28
N LYS A 108 3.55 -13.22 -9.82
CA LYS A 108 4.79 -12.82 -10.50
C LYS A 108 5.46 -11.66 -9.79
N ILE A 109 6.78 -11.55 -9.93
CA ILE A 109 7.52 -10.39 -9.46
C ILE A 109 7.25 -9.20 -10.40
N LEU A 110 6.86 -8.06 -9.83
CA LEU A 110 6.60 -6.86 -10.63
C LEU A 110 7.86 -6.39 -11.38
N PRO A 111 7.74 -5.99 -12.65
CA PRO A 111 8.85 -5.38 -13.35
C PRO A 111 9.22 -4.05 -12.70
N LEU A 112 10.52 -3.79 -12.51
CA LEU A 112 11.02 -2.53 -11.95
C LEU A 112 10.38 -1.27 -12.57
N PRO A 113 10.18 -1.16 -13.90
CA PRO A 113 9.52 0.00 -14.49
C PRO A 113 8.08 0.21 -14.00
N PHE A 114 7.33 -0.86 -13.71
CA PHE A 114 5.97 -0.76 -13.16
C PHE A 114 5.99 -0.35 -11.69
N VAL A 115 6.99 -0.81 -10.93
CA VAL A 115 7.19 -0.37 -9.54
C VAL A 115 7.49 1.13 -9.48
N LYS A 116 8.30 1.66 -10.40
CA LYS A 116 8.51 3.11 -10.52
C LYS A 116 7.19 3.85 -10.76
N CYS A 117 6.32 3.37 -11.67
CA CYS A 117 4.99 3.96 -11.87
C CYS A 117 4.15 3.95 -10.59
N LEU A 118 4.11 2.83 -9.87
CA LEU A 118 3.36 2.70 -8.61
C LEU A 118 3.87 3.67 -7.53
N LEU A 119 5.19 3.79 -7.40
CA LEU A 119 5.81 4.72 -6.45
C LEU A 119 5.52 6.20 -6.80
N VAL A 120 5.41 6.54 -8.09
CA VAL A 120 4.93 7.88 -8.47
C VAL A 120 3.48 8.10 -8.03
N LEU A 121 2.61 7.11 -8.23
CA LEU A 121 1.17 7.23 -7.93
C LEU A 121 0.86 7.19 -6.44
N GLY A 122 1.65 6.50 -5.63
CA GLY A 122 1.35 6.27 -4.21
C GLY A 122 2.53 6.40 -3.25
N GLY A 123 3.77 6.43 -3.71
CA GLY A 123 4.97 6.43 -2.86
C GLY A 123 5.33 7.77 -2.22
N GLY A 124 4.50 8.81 -2.37
CA GLY A 124 4.73 10.14 -1.81
C GLY A 124 5.87 10.89 -2.49
N PRO A 125 5.78 11.18 -3.80
CA PRO A 125 6.74 12.07 -4.44
C PRO A 125 6.67 13.47 -3.78
N GLU A 126 7.81 13.94 -3.30
CA GLU A 126 7.95 15.21 -2.59
C GLU A 126 9.10 16.02 -3.21
N ARG A 127 9.05 17.35 -3.08
CA ARG A 127 10.18 18.21 -3.44
C ARG A 127 11.14 18.31 -2.26
N LYS A 128 12.42 18.05 -2.51
CA LYS A 128 13.51 18.37 -1.58
C LYS A 128 13.62 19.88 -1.43
N ARG A 129 14.24 20.33 -0.33
CA ARG A 129 14.63 21.74 -0.14
C ARG A 129 15.53 22.27 -1.26
N THR A 130 16.31 21.38 -1.89
CA THR A 130 17.18 21.67 -3.04
C THR A 130 16.44 21.76 -4.37
N GLY A 131 15.10 21.61 -4.39
CA GLY A 131 14.25 21.73 -5.58
C GLY A 131 13.98 20.42 -6.32
N GLY A 132 14.87 19.43 -6.21
CA GLY A 132 14.72 18.11 -6.85
C GLY A 132 13.62 17.26 -6.22
N LEU A 133 12.98 16.38 -6.99
CA LEU A 133 11.99 15.42 -6.49
C LEU A 133 12.64 14.20 -5.83
N TRP A 134 11.89 13.52 -4.96
CA TRP A 134 12.24 12.22 -4.40
C TRP A 134 10.99 11.48 -3.92
N VAL A 135 11.07 10.17 -3.72
CA VAL A 135 9.95 9.33 -3.27
C VAL A 135 10.09 9.05 -1.78
N SER A 136 9.27 9.71 -0.93
CA SER A 136 9.49 9.69 0.51
C SER A 136 9.29 8.32 1.14
N ARG A 137 8.41 7.47 0.60
CA ARG A 137 8.21 6.11 1.13
C ARG A 137 9.40 5.19 0.95
N MET A 138 10.23 5.40 -0.07
CA MET A 138 11.51 4.68 -0.23
C MET A 138 12.63 5.31 0.61
N GLY A 139 12.39 6.53 1.09
CA GLY A 139 13.22 7.28 2.01
C GLY A 139 13.26 6.69 3.42
N TYR A 140 14.29 7.08 4.17
CA TYR A 140 14.41 6.84 5.62
C TYR A 140 14.20 5.38 6.09
N ASP A 141 14.36 4.41 5.18
CA ASP A 141 14.14 2.98 5.43
C ASP A 141 12.72 2.64 5.93
N GLU A 142 11.71 3.45 5.58
CA GLU A 142 10.33 3.32 6.11
C GLU A 142 9.60 2.04 5.68
N ILE A 143 9.96 1.49 4.52
CA ILE A 143 9.42 0.22 4.02
C ILE A 143 10.51 -0.85 3.97
N LYS A 144 11.57 -0.71 4.78
CA LYS A 144 12.63 -1.72 4.88
C LYS A 144 12.55 -2.48 6.18
N GLN A 145 12.48 -3.80 6.08
CA GLN A 145 12.60 -4.71 7.20
C GLN A 145 13.98 -5.37 7.16
N TYR A 146 14.54 -5.65 8.34
CA TYR A 146 15.89 -6.21 8.50
C TYR A 146 15.92 -7.47 9.36
N GLU A 147 14.79 -7.93 9.91
CA GLU A 147 14.72 -9.05 10.87
C GLU A 147 15.35 -10.34 10.34
N TYR A 148 15.19 -10.61 9.05
CA TYR A 148 15.74 -11.81 8.39
C TYR A 148 16.63 -11.44 7.18
N GLY A 149 17.17 -10.22 7.17
CA GLY A 149 17.89 -9.61 6.04
C GLY A 149 17.13 -8.41 5.43
N GLU A 150 17.82 -7.61 4.60
CA GLU A 150 17.20 -6.43 3.95
C GLU A 150 16.06 -6.88 3.02
N GLU A 151 14.85 -6.38 3.29
CA GLU A 151 13.65 -6.60 2.48
C GLU A 151 12.98 -5.26 2.16
N LEU A 152 12.34 -5.16 1.00
CA LEU A 152 11.40 -4.09 0.70
C LEU A 152 9.96 -4.55 0.97
N VAL A 153 9.33 -4.01 2.01
CA VAL A 153 7.94 -4.28 2.39
C VAL A 153 6.99 -3.50 1.46
N PHE A 154 7.01 -3.85 0.17
CA PHE A 154 6.23 -3.20 -0.88
C PHE A 154 4.85 -3.85 -1.04
N ALA A 155 4.85 -5.18 -1.19
CA ALA A 155 3.65 -5.98 -1.34
C ALA A 155 3.85 -7.36 -0.68
N ARG A 156 2.81 -7.85 0.02
CA ARG A 156 2.82 -9.13 0.76
C ARG A 156 1.51 -9.88 0.58
N THR A 157 1.60 -11.16 0.28
CA THR A 157 0.49 -12.10 0.29
C THR A 157 0.29 -12.62 1.70
N SER A 158 -0.95 -12.69 2.17
CA SER A 158 -1.28 -13.27 3.47
C SER A 158 -2.57 -14.06 3.40
N LYS A 159 -2.67 -15.08 4.25
CA LYS A 159 -3.91 -15.82 4.47
C LYS A 159 -4.70 -15.11 5.58
N ARG A 160 -6.02 -15.05 5.44
CA ARG A 160 -6.96 -14.42 6.38
C ARG A 160 -8.01 -15.41 6.80
N ARG A 161 -8.41 -15.39 8.07
CA ARG A 161 -9.50 -16.23 8.56
C ARG A 161 -10.83 -15.56 8.25
N TRP A 162 -11.86 -16.38 8.01
CA TRP A 162 -13.24 -15.95 7.80
C TRP A 162 -14.14 -16.15 9.03
N TYR A 163 -13.67 -16.92 10.01
CA TYR A 163 -14.31 -17.19 11.28
C TYR A 163 -13.25 -17.42 12.37
N LEU A 164 -13.64 -17.21 13.63
CA LEU A 164 -12.97 -17.74 14.81
C LEU A 164 -13.64 -19.10 15.08
N GLY A 165 -12.93 -20.25 15.13
CA GLY A 165 -13.54 -21.52 15.56
C GLY A 165 -13.93 -21.46 17.05
N GLU A 166 -14.67 -22.37 17.71
CA GLU A 166 -15.28 -23.68 17.41
C GLU A 166 -16.79 -23.72 17.78
N ASP A 167 -17.56 -22.65 17.56
CA ASP A 167 -19.01 -22.77 17.80
C ASP A 167 -19.68 -23.52 16.63
N GLU A 168 -20.32 -24.66 16.94
CA GLU A 168 -21.12 -25.49 16.01
C GLU A 168 -22.27 -24.73 15.31
N ILE A 169 -22.50 -23.47 15.70
CA ILE A 169 -23.48 -22.53 15.15
C ILE A 169 -22.88 -21.70 13.99
N ALA A 170 -21.60 -21.85 13.67
CA ALA A 170 -20.96 -21.11 12.60
C ALA A 170 -21.32 -21.68 11.22
N ASN A 171 -22.11 -20.91 10.45
CA ASN A 171 -22.31 -21.08 9.02
C ASN A 171 -21.00 -21.53 8.35
N ARG A 172 -20.98 -22.75 7.77
CA ARG A 172 -19.84 -23.26 7.00
C ARG A 172 -19.34 -22.15 6.08
N PRO A 173 -18.01 -21.92 5.98
CA PRO A 173 -17.49 -20.92 5.05
C PRO A 173 -18.05 -21.27 3.67
N PRO A 174 -18.65 -20.29 2.93
CA PRO A 174 -19.06 -20.57 1.57
C PRO A 174 -17.88 -21.18 0.84
N ALA A 175 -18.10 -22.18 -0.02
CA ALA A 175 -17.02 -22.90 -0.73
C ALA A 175 -16.07 -21.97 -1.54
N GLN A 176 -16.46 -20.70 -1.68
CA GLN A 176 -15.78 -19.60 -2.34
C GLN A 176 -15.00 -18.67 -1.38
N ALA A 177 -14.92 -18.96 -0.08
CA ALA A 177 -14.18 -18.17 0.90
C ALA A 177 -12.66 -18.27 0.64
N ILE A 178 -12.20 -17.52 -0.36
CA ILE A 178 -10.78 -17.41 -0.66
C ILE A 178 -10.17 -16.52 0.42
N THR A 179 -9.25 -17.11 1.17
CA THR A 179 -8.61 -16.54 2.35
C THR A 179 -7.37 -15.72 2.00
N HIS A 180 -6.89 -15.74 0.75
CA HIS A 180 -5.66 -15.06 0.38
C HIS A 180 -5.93 -13.61 -0.05
N VAL A 181 -5.16 -12.69 0.53
CA VAL A 181 -5.16 -11.28 0.18
C VAL A 181 -3.77 -10.84 -0.23
N GLN A 182 -3.69 -10.03 -1.29
CA GLN A 182 -2.49 -9.27 -1.63
C GLN A 182 -2.59 -7.89 -0.98
N GLN A 183 -1.65 -7.56 -0.10
CA GLN A 183 -1.56 -6.26 0.55
C GLN A 183 -0.43 -5.44 -0.08
N TYR A 184 -0.72 -4.20 -0.44
CA TYR A 184 0.25 -3.19 -0.86
C TYR A 184 0.52 -2.23 0.28
N LYS A 185 1.79 -2.05 0.66
CA LYS A 185 2.22 -1.31 1.85
C LYS A 185 3.06 -0.05 1.56
N PHE A 186 3.35 0.20 0.29
CA PHE A 186 4.20 1.31 -0.14
C PHE A 186 3.53 2.68 -0.11
N ILE A 187 2.22 2.76 0.15
CA ILE A 187 1.42 3.96 -0.14
C ILE A 187 1.55 4.98 1.00
N ARG A 188 1.84 6.24 0.66
CA ARG A 188 1.80 7.39 1.57
C ARG A 188 0.35 7.84 1.76
N LEU A 189 -0.11 7.87 3.00
CA LEU A 189 -1.41 8.43 3.33
C LEU A 189 -1.30 9.96 3.43
N LYS A 190 -2.18 10.68 2.74
CA LYS A 190 -2.24 12.14 2.71
C LYS A 190 -3.69 12.58 2.84
N LYS A 191 -3.94 13.45 3.81
CA LYS A 191 -5.27 14.05 4.04
C LYS A 191 -5.76 14.74 2.76
N GLY A 192 -6.99 14.43 2.36
CA GLY A 192 -7.64 15.02 1.18
C GLY A 192 -7.19 14.49 -0.19
N ALA A 193 -6.27 13.52 -0.26
CA ALA A 193 -5.90 12.91 -1.53
C ALA A 193 -7.04 12.06 -2.11
N ASN A 194 -7.15 12.01 -3.45
CA ASN A 194 -8.05 11.10 -4.14
C ASN A 194 -7.31 9.79 -4.47
N TYR A 195 -7.71 8.71 -3.80
CA TYR A 195 -7.11 7.39 -3.97
C TYR A 195 -7.79 6.51 -5.03
N GLU A 196 -8.91 6.94 -5.63
CA GLU A 196 -9.64 6.14 -6.63
C GLU A 196 -8.73 5.69 -7.79
N PRO A 197 -7.90 6.57 -8.41
CA PRO A 197 -7.01 6.14 -9.48
C PRO A 197 -6.00 5.08 -9.02
N LEU A 198 -5.44 5.21 -7.82
CA LEU A 198 -4.48 4.25 -7.28
C LEU A 198 -5.14 2.92 -6.92
N ILE A 199 -6.31 2.94 -6.27
CA ILE A 199 -7.09 1.74 -5.93
C ILE A 199 -7.41 0.95 -7.20
N MET A 200 -7.93 1.63 -8.21
CA MET A 200 -8.26 1.02 -9.50
C MET A 200 -7.02 0.54 -10.26
N CYS A 201 -5.91 1.29 -10.18
CA CYS A 201 -4.63 0.89 -10.76
C CYS A 201 -4.15 -0.44 -10.17
N LEU A 202 -4.12 -0.55 -8.84
CA LEU A 202 -3.69 -1.76 -8.14
C LEU A 202 -4.63 -2.93 -8.42
N LYS A 203 -5.95 -2.69 -8.44
CA LYS A 203 -6.95 -3.70 -8.77
C LYS A 203 -6.75 -4.25 -10.20
N GLY A 204 -6.65 -3.37 -11.19
CA GLY A 204 -6.41 -3.77 -12.58
C GLY A 204 -5.08 -4.51 -12.75
N LEU A 205 -4.01 -4.00 -12.13
CA LEU A 205 -2.71 -4.66 -12.17
C LEU A 205 -2.75 -6.03 -11.49
N GLN A 206 -3.47 -6.16 -10.37
CA GLN A 206 -3.65 -7.45 -9.69
C GLN A 206 -4.35 -8.47 -10.58
N LEU A 207 -5.37 -8.05 -11.32
CA LEU A 207 -6.16 -8.92 -12.17
C LEU A 207 -5.43 -9.38 -13.43
N ALA A 208 -4.68 -8.48 -14.09
CA ALA A 208 -3.99 -8.78 -15.34
C ALA A 208 -2.58 -9.36 -15.15
N TYR A 209 -1.79 -8.76 -14.27
CA TYR A 209 -0.39 -9.16 -14.08
C TYR A 209 -0.20 -10.18 -12.95
N ASN A 210 -1.11 -10.16 -11.96
CA ASN A 210 -1.05 -10.98 -10.76
C ASN A 210 0.30 -10.86 -10.01
N PRO A 211 0.68 -9.65 -9.57
CA PRO A 211 1.88 -9.48 -8.77
C PRO A 211 1.73 -10.13 -7.40
N GLY A 212 2.85 -10.66 -6.90
CA GLY A 212 2.95 -11.26 -5.57
C GLY A 212 3.86 -10.47 -4.66
N ASP A 213 4.53 -11.19 -3.76
CA ASP A 213 5.53 -10.63 -2.86
C ASP A 213 6.69 -10.03 -3.66
N TYR A 214 7.19 -8.86 -3.21
CA TYR A 214 8.15 -8.08 -3.97
C TYR A 214 9.40 -7.75 -3.15
N LEU A 215 10.56 -8.26 -3.60
CA LEU A 215 11.89 -8.07 -3.02
C LEU A 215 11.98 -8.49 -1.53
N THR A 216 11.46 -9.69 -1.23
CA THR A 216 11.68 -10.33 0.08
C THR A 216 13.14 -10.68 0.29
N SER A 217 13.56 -10.88 1.55
CA SER A 217 14.93 -11.29 1.86
C SER A 217 15.32 -12.61 1.17
N GLU A 218 14.37 -13.55 1.03
CA GLU A 218 14.55 -14.80 0.28
C GLU A 218 14.73 -14.57 -1.22
N GLN A 219 13.86 -13.75 -1.84
CA GLN A 219 13.96 -13.42 -3.26
C GLN A 219 15.28 -12.71 -3.59
N LEU A 220 15.72 -11.80 -2.72
CA LEU A 220 16.98 -11.08 -2.88
C LEU A 220 18.17 -12.01 -2.71
N ARG A 221 18.17 -12.91 -1.72
CA ARG A 221 19.24 -13.92 -1.55
C ARG A 221 19.33 -14.87 -2.73
N ALA A 222 18.19 -15.31 -3.25
CA ALA A 222 18.14 -16.28 -4.36
C ALA A 222 18.49 -15.67 -5.73
N ASN A 223 18.40 -14.35 -5.92
CA ASN A 223 18.50 -13.74 -7.25
C ASN A 223 19.35 -12.45 -7.29
N PRO A 224 20.62 -12.54 -7.76
CA PRO A 224 21.51 -11.37 -7.90
C PRO A 224 20.97 -10.30 -8.86
N ARG A 225 20.12 -10.65 -9.83
CA ARG A 225 19.48 -9.66 -10.71
C ARG A 225 18.48 -8.80 -9.93
N LEU A 226 17.72 -9.39 -9.01
CA LEU A 226 16.78 -8.65 -8.16
C LEU A 226 17.51 -7.72 -7.19
N GLN A 227 18.67 -8.13 -6.67
CA GLN A 227 19.52 -7.24 -5.86
C GLN A 227 19.95 -6.00 -6.64
N ARG A 228 20.41 -6.18 -7.89
CA ARG A 228 20.77 -5.05 -8.76
C ARG A 228 19.57 -4.15 -9.06
N GLN A 229 18.41 -4.73 -9.34
CA GLN A 229 17.17 -3.95 -9.54
C GLN A 229 16.75 -3.20 -8.28
N TYR A 230 16.93 -3.79 -7.11
CA TYR A 230 16.64 -3.11 -5.85
C TYR A 230 17.59 -1.94 -5.59
N ALA A 231 18.89 -2.12 -5.85
CA ALA A 231 19.86 -1.03 -5.77
C ALA A 231 19.56 0.09 -6.79
N GLU A 232 19.13 -0.25 -8.00
CA GLU A 232 18.66 0.72 -9.00
C GLU A 232 17.42 1.46 -8.51
N LEU A 233 16.45 0.75 -7.92
CA LEU A 233 15.23 1.34 -7.37
C LEU A 233 15.55 2.33 -6.25
N LYS A 234 16.46 1.98 -5.34
CA LYS A 234 16.93 2.87 -4.26
C LYS A 234 17.53 4.16 -4.81
N ARG A 235 18.41 4.07 -5.80
CA ARG A 235 19.02 5.24 -6.46
C ARG A 235 17.97 6.10 -7.15
N TRP A 236 17.11 5.49 -7.97
CA TRP A 236 16.04 6.19 -8.66
C TRP A 236 15.05 6.85 -7.68
N ALA A 237 14.73 6.23 -6.55
CA ALA A 237 13.80 6.83 -5.60
C ALA A 237 14.39 8.07 -4.90
N ALA A 238 15.71 8.09 -4.68
CA ALA A 238 16.42 9.22 -4.11
C ALA A 238 16.58 10.38 -5.11
N GLU A 239 16.79 10.06 -6.37
CA GLU A 239 16.96 11.00 -7.49
C GLU A 239 16.20 10.49 -8.73
N PRO A 240 14.88 10.73 -8.78
CA PRO A 240 14.05 10.17 -9.83
C PRO A 240 14.37 10.76 -11.20
N THR A 241 14.50 9.88 -12.18
CA THR A 241 14.55 10.23 -13.59
C THR A 241 13.23 9.90 -14.26
N GLU A 242 13.01 10.49 -15.44
CA GLU A 242 11.76 10.30 -16.18
C GLU A 242 11.44 8.83 -16.46
N ILE A 243 10.16 8.49 -16.30
CA ILE A 243 9.65 7.20 -16.73
C ILE A 243 9.32 7.30 -18.22
N SER A 244 9.88 6.41 -19.05
CA SER A 244 9.65 6.47 -20.49
C SER A 244 8.15 6.44 -20.85
N GLY A 245 7.75 7.19 -21.88
CA GLY A 245 6.36 7.20 -22.35
C GLY A 245 5.87 5.83 -22.81
N GLN A 246 6.76 4.96 -23.31
CA GLN A 246 6.44 3.58 -23.65
C GLN A 246 6.13 2.74 -22.42
N THR A 247 6.89 2.91 -21.33
CA THR A 247 6.61 2.25 -20.04
C THR A 247 5.26 2.67 -19.50
N ILE A 248 4.94 3.98 -19.50
CA ILE A 248 3.64 4.50 -19.04
C ILE A 248 2.50 3.88 -19.86
N LYS A 249 2.59 3.90 -21.19
CA LYS A 249 1.57 3.29 -22.07
C LYS A 249 1.37 1.80 -21.79
N ARG A 250 2.45 1.03 -21.63
CA ARG A 250 2.39 -0.41 -21.30
C ARG A 250 1.76 -0.65 -19.93
N PHE A 251 2.12 0.18 -18.95
CA PHE A 251 1.58 0.10 -17.60
C PHE A 251 0.06 0.36 -17.58
N VAL A 252 -0.39 1.46 -18.19
CA VAL A 252 -1.82 1.81 -18.28
C VAL A 252 -2.60 0.76 -19.08
N LYS A 253 -2.02 0.21 -20.16
CA LYS A 253 -2.62 -0.89 -20.92
C LYS A 253 -2.85 -2.13 -20.04
N MET A 254 -1.86 -2.53 -19.25
CA MET A 254 -1.97 -3.67 -18.33
C MET A 254 -3.08 -3.45 -17.28
N VAL A 255 -3.16 -2.24 -16.71
CA VAL A 255 -4.25 -1.89 -15.78
C VAL A 255 -5.61 -2.01 -16.46
N ARG A 256 -5.75 -1.45 -17.67
CA ARG A 256 -6.99 -1.53 -18.46
C ARG A 256 -7.40 -2.98 -18.73
N GLU A 257 -6.48 -3.83 -19.16
CA GLU A 257 -6.74 -5.25 -19.40
C GLU A 257 -7.31 -5.94 -18.16
N GLY A 258 -6.81 -5.62 -16.97
CA GLY A 258 -7.34 -6.20 -15.73
C GLY A 258 -8.75 -5.73 -15.40
N LEU A 259 -9.00 -4.42 -15.49
CA LEU A 259 -10.30 -3.83 -15.20
C LEU A 259 -11.38 -4.30 -16.19
N MET A 260 -11.04 -4.47 -17.46
CA MET A 260 -11.96 -4.97 -18.49
C MET A 260 -12.33 -6.45 -18.31
N ASN A 261 -11.57 -7.20 -17.49
CA ASN A 261 -11.77 -8.64 -17.28
C ASN A 261 -12.22 -8.98 -15.85
N GLU A 262 -12.61 -7.98 -15.06
CA GLU A 262 -12.96 -8.15 -13.66
C GLU A 262 -14.16 -9.09 -13.45
N GLY A 263 -15.31 -8.82 -14.06
CA GLY A 263 -16.55 -9.59 -13.94
C GLY A 263 -16.60 -10.77 -14.90
N HIS A 264 -15.58 -11.64 -14.88
CA HIS A 264 -15.44 -12.79 -15.79
C HIS A 264 -15.45 -12.39 -17.28
N HIS A 265 -14.35 -11.77 -17.73
CA HIS A 265 -14.17 -11.27 -19.10
C HIS A 265 -15.06 -10.07 -19.47
N LYS A 266 -15.60 -9.39 -18.46
CA LYS A 266 -16.37 -8.15 -18.61
C LYS A 266 -15.95 -7.15 -17.53
N PRO A 267 -16.06 -5.84 -17.79
CA PRO A 267 -15.83 -4.84 -16.75
C PRO A 267 -16.96 -4.87 -15.71
N VAL A 268 -16.63 -4.70 -14.43
CA VAL A 268 -17.61 -4.51 -13.35
C VAL A 268 -18.06 -3.05 -13.27
N HIS A 269 -17.15 -2.13 -13.59
CA HIS A 269 -17.43 -0.70 -13.55
C HIS A 269 -17.85 -0.17 -14.93
N LYS A 270 -18.57 0.97 -14.95
CA LYS A 270 -18.96 1.62 -16.22
C LYS A 270 -17.71 2.02 -17.02
N LEU A 271 -17.78 1.88 -18.35
CA LEU A 271 -16.64 2.14 -19.23
C LEU A 271 -16.08 3.57 -19.09
N HIS A 272 -16.94 4.59 -19.06
CA HIS A 272 -16.51 5.97 -18.87
C HIS A 272 -15.78 6.20 -17.55
N TYR A 273 -16.13 5.47 -16.48
CA TYR A 273 -15.43 5.56 -15.21
C TYR A 273 -14.04 4.93 -15.30
N ILE A 274 -13.93 3.77 -15.97
CA ILE A 274 -12.64 3.14 -16.26
C ILE A 274 -11.76 4.08 -17.11
N ASP A 275 -12.30 4.67 -18.17
CA ASP A 275 -11.55 5.56 -19.05
C ASP A 275 -11.10 6.84 -18.34
N TRP A 276 -11.95 7.43 -17.49
CA TRP A 276 -11.58 8.55 -16.64
C TRP A 276 -10.43 8.19 -15.68
N ILE A 277 -10.51 7.05 -15.00
CA ILE A 277 -9.45 6.54 -14.11
C ILE A 277 -8.13 6.36 -14.87
N LEU A 278 -8.15 5.71 -16.03
CA LEU A 278 -6.96 5.45 -16.82
C LEU A 278 -6.31 6.76 -17.31
N SER A 279 -7.14 7.74 -17.67
CA SER A 279 -6.69 9.08 -18.05
C SER A 279 -6.07 9.81 -16.86
N ALA A 280 -6.64 9.68 -15.66
CA ALA A 280 -6.07 10.24 -14.43
C ALA A 280 -4.71 9.62 -14.09
N ILE A 281 -4.57 8.29 -14.23
CA ILE A 281 -3.29 7.58 -14.03
C ILE A 281 -2.22 8.08 -15.02
N ASP A 282 -2.52 8.10 -16.32
CA ASP A 282 -1.60 8.57 -17.35
C ASP A 282 -1.20 10.04 -17.11
N THR A 283 -2.17 10.89 -16.76
CA THR A 283 -1.94 12.31 -16.46
C THR A 283 -1.01 12.48 -15.26
N GLN A 284 -1.24 11.77 -14.16
CA GLN A 284 -0.38 11.85 -12.96
C GLN A 284 1.06 11.43 -13.27
N LEU A 285 1.25 10.33 -14.00
CA LEU A 285 2.58 9.86 -14.40
C LEU A 285 3.30 10.88 -15.32
N ARG A 286 2.58 11.50 -16.26
CA ARG A 286 3.15 12.55 -17.12
C ARG A 286 3.43 13.85 -16.37
N MET A 287 2.58 14.22 -15.42
CA MET A 287 2.80 15.37 -14.55
C MET A 287 4.07 15.20 -13.73
N PHE A 288 4.31 14.02 -13.20
CA PHE A 288 5.56 13.71 -12.51
C PHE A 288 6.79 13.93 -13.40
N ASN A 289 6.79 13.40 -14.63
CA ASN A 289 7.89 13.63 -15.57
C ASN A 289 8.07 15.12 -15.91
N ARG A 290 6.98 15.90 -16.02
CA ARG A 290 7.07 17.35 -16.22
C ARG A 290 7.71 18.05 -15.03
N GLN A 291 7.29 17.71 -13.81
CA GLN A 291 7.87 18.28 -12.59
C GLN A 291 9.37 17.99 -12.43
N LEU A 292 9.87 16.88 -13.00
CA LEU A 292 11.30 16.59 -13.06
C LEU A 292 12.06 17.55 -14.00
N LYS A 293 11.44 17.97 -15.12
CA LYS A 293 12.03 18.94 -16.06
C LYS A 293 12.03 20.36 -15.51
N ASP A 294 10.98 20.71 -14.77
CA ASP A 294 10.79 22.03 -14.19
C ASP A 294 11.59 22.22 -12.88
N ALA A 295 12.26 21.18 -12.39
CA ALA A 295 13.19 21.33 -11.26
C ALA A 295 14.42 22.12 -11.77
N PRO A 296 14.78 23.25 -11.12
CA PRO A 296 15.97 23.99 -11.53
C PRO A 296 17.18 23.05 -11.49
N PRO A 297 18.09 23.10 -12.48
CA PRO A 297 19.32 22.35 -12.42
C PRO A 297 19.97 22.69 -11.07
N GLY A 298 20.24 21.64 -10.28
CA GLY A 298 20.90 21.80 -9.00
C GLY A 298 22.11 22.70 -9.21
N ILE A 299 22.21 23.75 -8.41
CA ILE A 299 23.45 24.51 -8.30
C ILE A 299 24.47 23.50 -7.78
N ASP A 300 25.24 22.91 -8.69
CA ASP A 300 26.52 22.32 -8.37
C ASP A 300 27.30 23.41 -7.63
N ARG A 301 27.55 23.17 -6.34
CA ARG A 301 28.55 23.91 -5.59
C ARG A 301 29.67 22.95 -5.20
N PRO A 302 30.92 23.43 -5.32
CA PRO A 302 32.15 22.64 -5.41
C PRO A 302 32.42 21.77 -4.19
#